data_AF-A0A7Y5F1P7-F1
#
_entry.id   AF-A0A7Y5F1P7-F1
#
_cell.length_a   1.000
_cell.length_b   1.000
_cell.length_c   1.000
_cell.angle_alpha   90.00
_cell.angle_beta   90.00
_cell.angle_gamma   90.00
#
_symmetry.space_group_name_H-M   'P 1'
#
loop_
_entity.id
_entity.type
_entity.pdbx_description
1 polymer ?
#
loop_
_entity_poly.entity_id
_entity_poly.type
_entity_poly.pdbx_seq_one_letter_code
_entity_poly.pdbx_strand_id
1 'polypeptide(L)'
;MNITGDKKITSQAEVSDYIQLLARLSFGATIIFIPFRYRTVLFARPLPPIYRDFTDFLLFASDFFMLATLLFWGIRVLLTRKRIQTGPFFLTYPLLAVLLVAGVSVAGSVDRALSLYHFVRLVFLAGLYLYIINEVRSLKEVAIPILVQTLIQSWVGVAQTLAQHSLGLYS
;
A
#
# COMPACT_ATOMS: atom_id res chain seq x y z
N MET A 1 21.93 -22.98 41.02
CA MET A 1 22.38 -23.20 39.62
C MET A 1 21.18 -22.95 38.73
N ASN A 2 21.08 -21.75 38.14
CA ASN A 2 19.88 -21.27 37.44
C ASN A 2 20.27 -20.99 35.98
N ILE A 3 19.99 -21.94 35.08
CA ILE A 3 20.38 -21.88 33.66
C ILE A 3 19.19 -22.30 32.80
N THR A 4 18.13 -21.48 32.71
CA THR A 4 16.99 -21.76 31.80
C THR A 4 16.22 -20.50 31.40
N GLY A 5 16.88 -19.34 31.30
CA GLY A 5 16.22 -18.06 30.94
C GLY A 5 16.45 -17.55 29.51
N ASP A 6 17.57 -17.90 28.87
CA ASP A 6 18.14 -17.00 27.83
C ASP A 6 17.81 -17.35 26.37
N LYS A 7 17.26 -18.56 26.10
CA LYS A 7 17.02 -19.00 24.71
C LYS A 7 15.76 -18.43 24.05
N LYS A 8 14.81 -17.89 24.81
CA LYS A 8 13.50 -17.47 24.27
C LYS A 8 13.51 -16.06 23.66
N ILE A 9 14.44 -15.22 24.10
CA ILE A 9 14.51 -13.80 23.70
C ILE A 9 15.12 -13.65 22.28
N THR A 10 16.10 -14.50 21.93
CA THR A 10 16.77 -14.45 20.62
C THR A 10 15.82 -14.74 19.46
N SER A 11 14.89 -15.70 19.63
CA SER A 11 13.95 -16.09 18.57
C SER A 11 12.94 -14.99 18.20
N GLN A 12 12.46 -14.21 19.17
CA GLN A 12 11.48 -13.15 18.88
C GLN A 12 12.10 -11.97 18.14
N ALA A 13 13.34 -11.62 18.47
CA ALA A 13 14.08 -10.57 17.79
C ALA A 13 14.31 -10.94 16.32
N GLU A 14 14.79 -12.16 16.05
CA GLU A 14 14.99 -12.68 14.70
C GLU A 14 13.69 -12.65 13.88
N VAL A 15 12.59 -13.16 14.44
CA VAL A 15 11.27 -13.14 13.77
C VAL A 15 10.83 -11.71 13.45
N SER A 16 10.99 -10.78 14.39
CA SER A 16 10.66 -9.36 14.16
C SER A 16 11.48 -8.76 13.00
N ASP A 17 12.75 -9.12 12.88
CA ASP A 17 13.63 -8.60 11.83
C ASP A 17 13.26 -9.16 10.44
N TYR A 18 12.93 -10.45 10.35
CA TYR A 18 12.39 -11.04 9.11
C TYR A 18 11.07 -10.38 8.70
N ILE A 19 10.16 -10.16 9.64
CA ILE A 19 8.88 -9.49 9.35
C ILE A 19 9.11 -8.05 8.90
N GLN A 20 10.07 -7.33 9.49
CA GLN A 20 10.43 -5.99 9.06
C GLN A 20 10.97 -5.98 7.62
N LEU A 21 11.81 -6.95 7.28
CA LEU A 21 12.32 -7.11 5.92
C LEU A 21 11.17 -7.37 4.93
N LEU A 22 10.25 -8.27 5.25
CA LEU A 22 9.07 -8.54 4.42
C LEU A 22 8.18 -7.30 4.23
N ALA A 23 7.97 -6.51 5.29
CA ALA A 23 7.24 -5.26 5.19
C ALA A 23 7.94 -4.27 4.24
N ARG A 24 9.27 -4.14 4.32
CA ARG A 24 10.06 -3.26 3.46
C ARG A 24 10.08 -3.70 2.00
N LEU A 25 10.23 -4.99 1.74
CA LEU A 25 10.15 -5.54 0.39
C LEU A 25 8.76 -5.35 -0.22
N SER A 26 7.71 -5.57 0.57
CA SER A 26 6.33 -5.31 0.17
C SER A 26 6.09 -3.83 -0.11
N PHE A 27 6.69 -2.93 0.68
CA PHE A 27 6.60 -1.50 0.46
C PHE A 27 7.28 -1.08 -0.86
N GLY A 28 8.48 -1.60 -1.11
CA GLY A 28 9.17 -1.38 -2.38
C GLY A 28 8.37 -1.90 -3.57
N ALA A 29 7.80 -3.10 -3.46
CA ALA A 29 6.91 -3.67 -4.47
C ALA A 29 5.64 -2.81 -4.66
N THR A 30 5.07 -2.28 -3.58
CA THR A 30 3.92 -1.35 -3.65
C THR A 30 4.26 -0.20 -4.59
N ILE A 31 5.38 0.49 -4.38
CA ILE A 31 5.85 1.62 -5.19
C ILE A 31 6.06 1.20 -6.65
N ILE A 32 6.80 0.11 -6.87
CA ILE A 32 7.11 -0.38 -8.22
C ILE A 32 5.84 -0.66 -9.01
N PHE A 33 4.80 -1.20 -8.36
CA PHE A 33 3.56 -1.58 -9.02
C PHE A 33 2.53 -0.45 -9.14
N ILE A 34 2.74 0.74 -8.56
CA ILE A 34 1.82 1.90 -8.70
C ILE A 34 1.45 2.23 -10.15
N PRO A 35 2.40 2.37 -11.11
CA PRO A 35 2.05 2.75 -12.48
C PRO A 35 1.43 1.59 -13.28
N PHE A 36 1.52 0.36 -12.79
CA PHE A 36 0.97 -0.79 -13.48
C PHE A 36 -0.53 -0.87 -13.20
N ARG A 37 -1.35 -0.69 -14.23
CA ARG A 37 -2.82 -0.79 -14.13
C ARG A 37 -3.32 -2.24 -14.07
N TYR A 38 -2.47 -3.17 -13.61
CA TYR A 38 -2.87 -4.56 -13.39
C TYR A 38 -3.88 -4.59 -12.25
N ARG A 39 -5.12 -4.97 -12.60
CA ARG A 39 -6.27 -4.90 -11.70
C ARG A 39 -7.07 -6.19 -11.78
N THR A 40 -7.56 -6.63 -10.62
CA THR A 40 -8.55 -7.68 -10.51
C THR A 40 -9.90 -7.05 -10.23
N VAL A 41 -10.91 -7.41 -11.02
CA VAL A 41 -12.29 -6.99 -10.78
C VAL A 41 -12.85 -7.87 -9.65
N LEU A 42 -13.05 -7.29 -8.47
CA LEU A 42 -13.66 -7.98 -7.33
C LEU A 42 -15.16 -8.12 -7.53
N PHE A 43 -15.80 -7.06 -8.01
CA PHE A 43 -17.23 -7.02 -8.28
C PHE A 43 -17.52 -6.05 -9.41
N ALA A 44 -18.12 -6.55 -10.49
CA ALA A 44 -18.48 -5.75 -11.65
C ALA A 44 -19.86 -5.10 -11.42
N ARG A 45 -19.96 -3.78 -11.62
CA ARG A 45 -21.20 -3.00 -11.64
C ARG A 45 -21.22 -2.13 -12.89
N PRO A 46 -21.38 -2.72 -14.09
CA PRO A 46 -21.42 -1.93 -15.29
C PRO A 46 -22.65 -1.01 -15.27
N LEU A 47 -22.40 0.30 -15.32
CA LEU A 47 -23.42 1.33 -15.49
C LEU A 47 -23.13 2.09 -16.80
N PRO A 48 -23.45 1.53 -17.98
CA PRO A 48 -23.26 2.24 -19.24
C PRO A 48 -24.00 3.59 -19.22
N PRO A 49 -23.43 4.68 -19.75
CA PRO A 49 -22.17 4.75 -20.53
C PRO A 49 -20.91 5.01 -19.69
N ILE A 50 -20.98 4.91 -18.36
CA ILE A 50 -19.86 5.23 -17.47
C ILE A 50 -18.74 4.20 -17.64
N TYR A 51 -17.50 4.70 -17.72
CA TYR A 51 -16.32 3.85 -17.82
C TYR A 51 -16.16 2.96 -16.58
N ARG A 52 -15.94 1.66 -16.82
CA ARG A 52 -16.04 0.60 -15.79
C ARG A 52 -15.10 0.79 -14.60
N ASP A 53 -13.93 1.39 -14.79
CA ASP A 53 -12.99 1.61 -13.68
C ASP A 53 -13.55 2.57 -12.60
N PHE A 54 -14.59 3.34 -12.91
CA PHE A 54 -15.25 4.23 -11.95
C PHE A 54 -16.47 3.60 -11.26
N THR A 55 -16.90 2.43 -11.71
CA THR A 55 -18.12 1.77 -11.21
C THR A 55 -17.82 0.44 -10.55
N ASP A 56 -16.76 -0.23 -10.98
CA ASP A 56 -16.37 -1.55 -10.52
C ASP A 56 -15.49 -1.48 -9.27
N PHE A 57 -15.61 -2.52 -8.44
CA PHE A 57 -14.72 -2.72 -7.30
C PHE A 57 -13.43 -3.36 -7.81
N LEU A 58 -12.37 -2.56 -7.89
CA LEU A 58 -11.08 -2.97 -8.44
C LEU A 58 -10.07 -3.21 -7.32
N LEU A 59 -9.19 -4.18 -7.48
CA LEU A 59 -8.02 -4.34 -6.62
C LEU A 59 -6.77 -4.34 -7.49
N PHE A 60 -5.94 -3.32 -7.32
CA PHE A 60 -4.72 -3.15 -8.11
C PHE A 60 -3.59 -3.99 -7.50
N ALA A 61 -2.62 -4.39 -8.32
CA ALA A 61 -1.40 -5.06 -7.85
C ALA A 61 -0.74 -4.31 -6.68
N SER A 62 -0.67 -2.98 -6.77
CA SER A 62 -0.13 -2.12 -5.72
C SER A 62 -0.90 -2.24 -4.40
N ASP A 63 -2.22 -2.45 -4.43
CA ASP A 63 -3.02 -2.59 -3.21
C ASP A 63 -2.67 -3.88 -2.47
N PHE A 64 -2.42 -4.98 -3.18
CA PHE A 64 -2.01 -6.23 -2.54
C PHE A 64 -0.70 -6.06 -1.77
N PHE A 65 0.29 -5.41 -2.38
CA PHE A 65 1.57 -5.15 -1.73
C PHE A 65 1.46 -4.13 -0.59
N MET A 66 0.57 -3.12 -0.72
CA MET A 66 0.27 -2.19 0.36
C MET A 66 -0.33 -2.93 1.56
N LEU A 67 -1.33 -3.79 1.33
CA LEU A 67 -1.95 -4.59 2.39
C LEU A 67 -0.95 -5.54 3.04
N ALA A 68 -0.07 -6.19 2.26
CA ALA A 68 1.02 -7.01 2.78
C ALA A 68 1.98 -6.20 3.66
N THR A 69 2.35 -4.98 3.21
CA THR A 69 3.18 -4.05 4.00
C THR A 69 2.56 -3.75 5.35
N LEU A 70 1.27 -3.37 5.36
CA LEU A 70 0.54 -3.04 6.58
C LEU A 70 0.34 -4.25 7.48
N LEU A 71 0.09 -5.43 6.92
CA LEU A 71 -0.06 -6.67 7.67
C LEU A 71 1.25 -7.03 8.39
N PHE A 72 2.36 -7.10 7.66
CA PHE A 72 3.67 -7.43 8.25
C PHE A 72 4.09 -6.37 9.27
N TRP A 73 3.92 -5.09 8.95
CA TRP A 73 4.21 -4.03 9.90
C TRP A 73 3.33 -4.12 11.16
N GLY A 74 2.02 -4.35 11.00
CA GLY A 74 1.10 -4.52 12.11
C GLY A 74 1.47 -5.69 13.02
N ILE A 75 1.82 -6.85 12.44
CA ILE A 75 2.32 -8.01 13.20
C ILE A 75 3.57 -7.63 13.98
N ARG A 76 4.53 -6.93 13.35
CA ARG A 76 5.73 -6.50 14.06
C ARG A 76 5.44 -5.51 15.18
N VAL A 77 4.55 -4.56 14.98
CA VAL A 77 4.14 -3.60 16.03
C VAL A 77 3.51 -4.35 17.20
N LEU A 78 2.68 -5.35 16.94
CA LEU A 78 2.08 -6.19 17.98
C LEU A 78 3.13 -7.02 18.74
N LEU A 79 4.08 -7.64 18.03
CA LEU A 79 5.14 -8.44 18.64
C LEU A 79 6.11 -7.61 19.48
N THR A 80 6.51 -6.45 18.99
CA THR A 80 7.51 -5.58 19.65
C THR A 80 6.90 -4.56 20.60
N ARG A 81 5.56 -4.41 20.61
CA ARG A 81 4.81 -3.36 21.31
C ARG A 81 5.38 -1.95 21.08
N LYS A 82 5.91 -1.71 19.88
CA LYS A 82 6.50 -0.42 19.52
C LYS A 82 5.43 0.66 19.52
N ARG A 83 5.73 1.82 20.13
CA ARG A 83 4.84 2.98 20.08
C ARG A 83 4.82 3.56 18.66
N ILE A 84 3.63 3.78 18.13
CA ILE A 84 3.42 4.41 16.82
C ILE A 84 3.51 5.92 17.03
N GLN A 85 4.42 6.56 16.29
CA GLN A 85 4.55 8.00 16.24
C GLN A 85 3.61 8.56 15.17
N THR A 86 2.90 9.62 15.51
CA THR A 86 2.18 10.43 14.54
C THR A 86 3.18 11.39 13.89
N GLY A 87 3.07 11.55 12.57
CA GLY A 87 3.96 12.43 11.81
C GLY A 87 3.76 13.91 12.13
N PRO A 88 4.46 14.79 11.40
CA PRO A 88 4.33 16.22 11.61
C PRO A 88 2.87 16.67 11.44
N PHE A 89 2.44 17.58 12.32
CA PHE A 89 1.03 17.99 12.41
C PHE A 89 0.48 18.54 11.08
N PHE A 90 1.31 19.20 10.28
CA PHE A 90 0.93 19.77 8.99
C PHE A 90 0.65 18.72 7.90
N LEU A 91 1.07 17.46 8.08
CA LEU A 91 0.65 16.34 7.22
C LEU A 91 -0.49 15.55 7.86
N THR A 92 -0.38 15.31 9.17
CA THR A 92 -1.34 14.48 9.90
C THR A 92 -2.74 15.11 9.94
N TYR A 93 -2.87 16.42 10.20
CA TYR A 93 -4.19 17.05 10.29
C TYR A 93 -4.92 17.14 8.95
N PRO A 94 -4.30 17.55 7.83
CA PRO A 94 -4.96 17.48 6.53
C PRO A 94 -5.38 16.05 6.16
N LEU A 95 -4.55 15.05 6.43
CA LEU A 95 -4.89 13.65 6.19
C LEU A 95 -6.12 13.21 7.01
N LEU A 96 -6.16 13.57 8.30
CA LEU A 96 -7.32 13.30 9.16
C LEU A 96 -8.57 14.04 8.68
N ALA A 97 -8.44 15.29 8.25
CA ALA A 97 -9.56 16.06 7.70
C ALA A 97 -10.12 15.38 6.43
N VAL A 98 -9.25 14.94 5.52
CA VAL A 98 -9.65 14.20 4.32
C VAL A 98 -10.33 12.88 4.67
N LEU A 99 -9.82 12.13 5.64
CA LEU A 99 -10.48 10.91 6.13
C LEU A 99 -11.86 11.19 6.72
N LEU A 100 -12.00 12.23 7.55
CA LEU A 100 -13.28 12.58 8.18
C LEU A 100 -14.31 13.01 7.14
N VAL A 101 -13.93 13.89 6.21
CA VAL A 101 -14.81 14.34 5.12
C VAL A 101 -15.20 13.16 4.23
N ALA A 102 -14.25 12.29 3.88
CA ALA A 102 -14.53 11.08 3.11
C ALA A 102 -15.50 10.16 3.86
N GLY A 103 -15.30 9.93 5.16
CA GLY A 103 -16.18 9.09 5.97
C GLY A 103 -17.61 9.64 6.06
N VAL A 104 -17.77 10.94 6.29
CA VAL A 104 -19.09 11.61 6.30
C VAL A 104 -19.76 11.51 4.92
N SER A 105 -18.97 11.64 3.84
CA SER A 105 -19.49 11.56 2.47
C SER A 105 -20.11 10.19 2.14
N VAL A 106 -19.65 9.11 2.77
CA VAL A 106 -20.21 7.76 2.57
C VAL A 106 -21.69 7.72 2.95
N ALA A 107 -22.09 8.39 4.04
CA ALA A 107 -23.47 8.38 4.52
C ALA A 107 -24.44 9.08 3.54
N GLY A 108 -23.96 10.15 2.89
CA GLY A 108 -24.74 10.93 1.91
C GLY A 108 -24.61 10.44 0.46
N SER A 109 -23.81 9.41 0.20
CA SER A 109 -23.55 8.98 -1.18
C SER A 109 -24.70 8.19 -1.80
N VAL A 110 -24.88 8.39 -3.11
CA VAL A 110 -25.83 7.65 -3.95
C VAL A 110 -25.43 6.17 -4.05
N ASP A 111 -24.15 5.88 -4.32
CA ASP A 111 -23.59 4.53 -4.21
C ASP A 111 -22.74 4.42 -2.93
N ARG A 112 -23.43 4.09 -1.84
CA ARG A 112 -22.80 3.91 -0.53
C ARG A 112 -21.76 2.79 -0.52
N ALA A 113 -21.98 1.72 -1.28
CA ALA A 113 -21.07 0.58 -1.29
C ALA A 113 -19.74 0.94 -1.95
N LEU A 114 -19.80 1.59 -3.11
CA LEU A 114 -18.60 2.06 -3.81
C LEU A 114 -17.86 3.14 -3.00
N SER A 115 -18.61 4.04 -2.37
CA SER A 115 -18.03 5.10 -1.54
C SER A 115 -17.36 4.53 -0.29
N LEU A 116 -17.97 3.55 0.36
CA LEU A 116 -17.36 2.84 1.48
C LEU A 116 -16.08 2.12 1.06
N TYR A 117 -16.07 1.48 -0.12
CA TYR A 117 -14.88 0.84 -0.67
C TYR A 117 -13.72 1.84 -0.85
N HIS A 118 -13.97 3.00 -1.45
CA HIS A 118 -12.93 4.02 -1.60
C HIS A 118 -12.50 4.62 -0.26
N PHE A 119 -13.42 4.80 0.68
CA PHE A 119 -13.10 5.25 2.03
C PHE A 119 -12.19 4.24 2.76
N VAL A 120 -12.49 2.94 2.69
CA VAL A 120 -11.65 1.88 3.26
C VAL A 120 -10.25 1.91 2.64
N ARG A 121 -10.15 2.10 1.31
CA ARG A 121 -8.87 2.23 0.63
C ARG A 121 -8.08 3.45 1.10
N LEU A 122 -8.76 4.57 1.32
CA LEU A 122 -8.16 5.78 1.89
C LEU A 122 -7.65 5.56 3.32
N VAL A 123 -8.38 4.78 4.14
CA VAL A 123 -7.90 4.36 5.47
C VAL A 123 -6.62 3.53 5.37
N PHE A 124 -6.52 2.61 4.40
CA PHE A 124 -5.27 1.86 4.19
C PHE A 124 -4.12 2.77 3.73
N LEU A 125 -4.37 3.75 2.86
CA LEU A 125 -3.35 4.74 2.49
C LEU A 125 -2.89 5.58 3.68
N ALA A 126 -3.80 5.93 4.60
CA ALA A 126 -3.44 6.58 5.85
C ALA A 126 -2.61 5.66 6.78
N GLY A 127 -2.91 4.35 6.79
CA GLY A 127 -2.06 3.35 7.40
C GLY A 127 -0.66 3.32 6.78
N LEU A 128 -0.55 3.41 5.46
CA LEU A 128 0.73 3.44 4.74
C LEU A 128 1.53 4.71 5.07
N TYR A 129 0.87 5.85 5.22
CA TYR A 129 1.48 7.07 5.76
C TYR A 129 2.11 6.84 7.14
N LEU A 130 1.39 6.18 8.06
CA LEU A 130 1.94 5.85 9.37
C LEU A 130 3.14 4.90 9.28
N TYR A 131 3.09 3.90 8.40
CA TYR A 131 4.24 3.02 8.13
C TYR A 131 5.46 3.83 7.69
N ILE A 132 5.30 4.73 6.71
CA ILE A 132 6.39 5.55 6.16
C ILE A 132 7.06 6.35 7.28
N ILE A 133 6.29 7.06 8.10
CA ILE A 133 6.85 7.89 9.19
C ILE A 133 7.60 7.06 10.24
N ASN A 134 7.13 5.84 10.51
CA ASN A 134 7.65 5.04 11.62
C ASN A 134 8.80 4.12 11.24
N GLU A 135 8.91 3.73 9.96
CA GLU A 135 9.83 2.69 9.51
C GLU A 135 10.79 3.12 8.39
N VAL A 136 10.41 4.06 7.54
CA VAL A 136 11.27 4.54 6.45
C VAL A 136 12.26 5.55 7.03
N ARG A 137 13.53 5.13 7.12
CA ARG A 137 14.58 5.95 7.75
C ARG A 137 15.45 6.69 6.75
N SER A 138 15.42 6.25 5.49
CA SER A 138 16.29 6.79 4.45
C SER A 138 15.52 7.05 3.17
N LEU A 139 15.89 8.12 2.46
CA LEU A 139 15.33 8.42 1.15
C LEU A 139 15.57 7.28 0.14
N LYS A 140 16.64 6.50 0.33
CA LYS A 140 16.99 5.36 -0.52
C LYS A 140 15.91 4.28 -0.55
N GLU A 141 15.21 4.05 0.56
CA GLU A 141 14.12 3.06 0.65
C GLU A 141 12.93 3.40 -0.26
N VAL A 142 12.78 4.67 -0.65
CA VAL A 142 11.75 5.14 -1.59
C VAL A 142 12.35 5.35 -2.98
N ALA A 143 13.52 5.99 -3.05
CA ALA A 143 14.18 6.33 -4.30
C ALA A 143 14.59 5.10 -5.13
N ILE A 144 15.06 4.01 -4.49
CA ILE A 144 15.46 2.79 -5.20
C ILE A 144 14.24 2.15 -5.89
N PRO A 145 13.11 1.88 -5.21
CA PRO A 145 11.89 1.41 -5.86
C PRO A 145 11.41 2.31 -7.01
N ILE A 146 11.44 3.64 -6.84
CA ILE A 146 11.07 4.59 -7.90
C ILE A 146 12.00 4.46 -9.10
N LEU A 147 13.31 4.30 -8.87
CA LEU A 147 14.29 4.17 -9.94
C LEU A 147 14.09 2.86 -10.70
N VAL A 148 13.86 1.74 -9.99
CA VAL A 148 13.50 0.45 -10.58
C VAL A 148 12.21 0.57 -11.40
N GLN A 149 11.16 1.18 -10.84
CA GLN A 149 9.91 1.45 -11.52
C GLN A 149 10.14 2.22 -12.83
N THR A 150 10.92 3.30 -12.78
CA THR A 150 11.21 4.17 -13.93
C THR A 150 11.95 3.41 -15.02
N LEU A 151 12.93 2.57 -14.65
CA LEU A 151 13.65 1.73 -15.60
C LEU A 151 12.71 0.72 -16.29
N ILE A 152 11.85 0.04 -15.53
CA ILE A 152 10.89 -0.91 -16.10
C ILE A 152 9.92 -0.20 -17.05
N GLN A 153 9.37 0.96 -16.64
CA GLN A 153 8.43 1.73 -17.48
C GLN A 153 9.10 2.28 -18.74
N SER A 154 10.36 2.71 -18.64
CA SER A 154 11.14 3.15 -19.81
C SER A 154 11.35 2.03 -20.80
N TRP A 155 11.69 0.83 -20.31
CA TRP A 155 11.84 -0.36 -21.16
C TRP A 155 10.53 -0.75 -21.84
N VAL A 156 9.42 -0.74 -21.09
CA VAL A 156 8.07 -0.99 -21.64
C VAL A 156 7.73 0.03 -22.74
N GLY A 157 8.04 1.31 -22.53
CA GLY A 157 7.80 2.36 -23.53
C GLY A 157 8.60 2.17 -24.82
N VAL A 158 9.88 1.80 -24.71
CA VAL A 158 10.72 1.45 -25.88
C VAL A 158 10.13 0.26 -26.63
N ALA A 159 9.76 -0.80 -25.91
CA ALA A 159 9.17 -1.99 -26.52
C ALA A 159 7.84 -1.69 -27.23
N GLN A 160 6.96 -0.89 -26.63
CA GLN A 160 5.71 -0.46 -27.27
C GLN A 160 5.95 0.39 -28.52
N THR A 161 6.94 1.28 -28.49
CA THR A 161 7.31 2.12 -29.64
C THR A 161 7.81 1.28 -30.80
N LEU A 162 8.68 0.30 -30.53
CA LEU A 162 9.20 -0.63 -31.54
C LEU A 162 8.11 -1.56 -32.08
N ALA A 163 7.19 -2.00 -31.23
CA ALA A 163 6.11 -2.90 -31.63
C ALA A 163 4.98 -2.21 -32.42
N GLN A 164 4.89 -0.88 -32.36
CA GLN A 164 3.81 -0.06 -32.96
C GLN A 164 2.38 -0.44 -32.52
N HIS A 165 2.24 -1.20 -31.43
CA HIS A 165 0.96 -1.55 -30.82
C HIS A 165 1.10 -1.67 -29.30
N SER A 166 -0.01 -1.61 -28.56
CA SER A 166 0.01 -1.79 -27.11
C SER A 166 0.35 -3.24 -26.76
N LEU A 167 1.30 -3.47 -25.85
CA LEU A 167 1.70 -4.80 -25.37
C LEU A 167 0.66 -5.48 -24.45
N GLY A 168 -0.61 -5.04 -24.46
CA GLY A 168 -1.65 -5.61 -23.60
C GLY A 168 -1.47 -5.35 -22.10
N LEU A 169 -0.50 -4.52 -21.69
CA LEU A 169 -0.25 -4.18 -20.27
C LEU A 169 -1.36 -3.31 -19.62
N TYR A 170 -2.38 -2.95 -20.39
CA TYR A 170 -3.52 -2.15 -19.97
C TYR A 170 -4.86 -2.90 -20.06
N SER A 171 -4.87 -4.21 -20.36
CA SER A 171 -6.11 -5.01 -20.40
C SER A 171 -6.75 -5.07 -19.01
#